data_AF-A0A5N4CV96-F1
#
_entry.id   AF-A0A5N4CV96-F1
#
_cell.length_a   1.000
_cell.length_b   1.000
_cell.length_c   1.000
_cell.angle_alpha   90.00
_cell.angle_beta   90.00
_cell.angle_gamma   90.00
#
_symmetry.space_group_name_H-M   'P 1'
#
loop_
_entity.id
_entity.type
_entity.pdbx_description
1 polymer ?
#
loop_
_entity_poly.entity_id
_entity_poly.type
_entity_poly.pdbx_seq_one_letter_code
_entity_poly.pdbx_strand_id
1 'polypeptide(L)'
;MAVIQKSTNDKCWRGCGEKGTLLHCGWECSLVQPLWKTLWRFLKRLGIDLPYDPGIPLLGIYPEGTLLQDDTCTPMFIAALFTIAKTWKQPKCPSTDDLIKKTWYIYTMEYYSATKTDNIMPFAATWMLLENVILSEVSQKEKEKYHMRLLICGI
;
A
#
# COMPACT_ATOMS: atom_id res chain seq x y z
N MET A 1 4.44 5.08 -32.56
CA MET A 1 4.42 3.80 -31.81
C MET A 1 5.62 3.76 -30.89
N ALA A 2 5.43 3.50 -29.59
CA ALA A 2 6.54 3.30 -28.68
C ALA A 2 7.20 1.94 -28.97
N VAL A 3 8.49 1.94 -29.33
CA VAL A 3 9.26 0.72 -29.57
C VAL A 3 9.78 0.22 -28.22
N ILE A 4 9.16 -0.82 -27.68
CA ILE A 4 9.66 -1.49 -26.48
C ILE A 4 10.79 -2.43 -26.91
N GLN A 5 12.03 -2.07 -26.59
CA GLN A 5 13.16 -2.99 -26.75
C GLN A 5 12.97 -4.17 -25.78
N LYS A 6 12.86 -5.37 -26.34
CA LYS A 6 12.83 -6.61 -25.54
C LYS A 6 14.23 -6.84 -24.98
N SER A 7 14.35 -6.70 -23.66
CA SER A 7 15.50 -7.21 -22.91
C SER A 7 15.63 -8.71 -23.14
N THR A 8 16.82 -9.20 -23.46
CA THR A 8 17.14 -10.64 -23.49
C THR A 8 17.23 -11.26 -22.09
N ASN A 9 17.32 -10.42 -21.05
CA ASN A 9 17.28 -10.84 -19.66
C ASN A 9 15.83 -10.84 -19.17
N ASP A 10 15.28 -12.04 -18.95
CA ASP A 10 13.94 -12.27 -18.41
C ASP A 10 13.95 -12.47 -16.89
N LYS A 11 15.08 -12.23 -16.21
CA LYS A 11 15.19 -12.35 -14.76
C LYS A 11 14.53 -11.17 -14.05
N CYS A 12 14.11 -11.44 -12.81
CA CYS A 12 13.59 -10.45 -11.89
C CYS A 12 14.59 -9.32 -11.70
N TRP A 13 14.16 -8.09 -11.96
CA TRP A 13 15.00 -6.90 -11.85
C TRP A 13 15.42 -6.59 -10.41
N ARG A 14 14.77 -7.21 -9.42
CA ARG A 14 15.15 -7.13 -8.01
C ARG A 14 16.38 -7.95 -7.66
N GLY A 15 16.83 -8.83 -8.57
CA GLY A 15 18.03 -9.64 -8.38
C GLY A 15 17.82 -10.89 -7.53
N CYS A 16 16.59 -11.38 -7.36
CA CYS A 16 16.33 -12.64 -6.65
C CYS A 16 16.76 -13.89 -7.43
N GLY A 17 17.09 -13.76 -8.72
CA GLY A 17 17.57 -14.86 -9.57
C GLY A 17 16.48 -15.60 -10.37
N GLU A 18 15.20 -15.43 -10.03
CA GLU A 18 14.07 -16.05 -10.72
C GLU A 18 13.61 -15.26 -11.96
N LYS A 19 12.71 -15.84 -12.77
CA LYS A 19 12.10 -15.18 -13.94
C LYS A 19 11.19 -14.02 -13.51
N GLY A 20 11.44 -12.84 -14.04
CA GLY A 20 10.73 -11.60 -13.74
C GLY A 20 9.43 -11.46 -14.51
N THR A 21 8.40 -12.21 -14.13
CA THR A 21 7.02 -11.97 -14.58
C THR A 21 6.39 -10.81 -13.79
N LEU A 22 5.27 -10.25 -14.26
CA LEU A 22 4.51 -9.24 -13.51
C LEU A 22 4.08 -9.78 -12.14
N LEU A 23 3.55 -11.00 -12.12
CA LEU A 23 3.10 -11.67 -10.89
C LEU A 23 4.28 -11.94 -9.95
N HIS A 24 5.41 -12.42 -10.49
CA HIS A 24 6.60 -12.65 -9.68
C HIS A 24 7.10 -11.34 -9.06
N CYS A 25 7.37 -10.33 -9.88
CA CYS A 25 7.93 -9.07 -9.40
C CYS A 25 6.96 -8.25 -8.53
N GLY A 26 5.65 -8.45 -8.69
CA GLY A 26 4.60 -7.79 -7.92
C GLY A 26 4.23 -8.52 -6.63
N TRP A 27 4.33 -9.85 -6.59
CA TRP A 27 3.85 -10.66 -5.49
C TRP A 27 4.81 -11.77 -5.09
N GLU A 28 5.09 -12.74 -5.96
CA GLU A 28 5.74 -14.02 -5.57
C GLU A 28 7.21 -13.85 -5.16
N CYS A 29 7.87 -12.79 -5.63
CA CYS A 29 9.27 -12.51 -5.34
C CYS A 29 9.52 -12.48 -3.82
N SER A 30 10.46 -13.31 -3.37
CA SER A 30 10.87 -13.41 -1.97
C SER A 30 11.28 -12.08 -1.35
N LEU A 31 11.75 -11.14 -2.18
CA LEU A 31 12.13 -9.79 -1.76
C LEU A 31 10.95 -8.83 -1.58
N VAL A 32 9.80 -9.12 -2.19
CA VAL A 32 8.56 -8.32 -2.09
C VAL A 32 7.61 -8.88 -1.03
N GLN A 33 7.65 -10.20 -0.80
CA GLN A 33 6.86 -10.89 0.21
C GLN A 33 6.88 -10.24 1.62
N PRO A 34 8.01 -9.71 2.15
CA PRO A 34 8.01 -9.01 3.43
C PRO A 34 7.06 -7.80 3.49
N LEU A 35 6.94 -7.06 2.38
CA LEU A 35 6.01 -5.93 2.27
C LEU A 35 4.56 -6.41 2.41
N TRP A 36 4.18 -7.43 1.64
CA TRP A 36 2.83 -7.99 1.67
C TRP A 36 2.48 -8.61 3.03
N LYS A 37 3.42 -9.33 3.66
CA LYS A 37 3.23 -9.87 5.02
C LYS A 37 2.99 -8.77 6.05
N THR A 38 3.69 -7.64 5.91
CA THR A 38 3.49 -6.46 6.78
C THR A 38 2.11 -5.86 6.56
N LEU A 39 1.70 -5.70 5.31
CA LEU A 39 0.38 -5.21 4.96
C LEU A 39 -0.73 -6.09 5.55
N TRP A 40 -0.64 -7.41 5.40
CA TRP A 40 -1.62 -8.34 5.99
C TRP A 40 -1.63 -8.29 7.52
N ARG A 41 -0.49 -8.03 8.16
CA ARG A 41 -0.45 -7.79 9.61
C ARG A 41 -1.25 -6.55 9.98
N PHE A 42 -1.15 -5.47 9.20
CA PHE A 42 -1.93 -4.25 9.44
C PHE A 42 -3.42 -4.51 9.26
N LEU A 43 -3.82 -5.24 8.21
CA LEU A 43 -5.21 -5.62 7.99
C LEU A 43 -5.78 -6.40 9.18
N LYS A 44 -5.04 -7.39 9.71
CA LYS A 44 -5.45 -8.12 10.91
C LYS A 44 -5.63 -7.22 12.13
N ARG A 45 -4.78 -6.20 12.31
CA ARG A 45 -4.93 -5.20 13.39
C ARG A 45 -6.16 -4.31 13.23
N LEU A 46 -6.66 -4.17 12.00
CA LEU A 46 -7.91 -3.48 11.69
C LEU A 46 -9.14 -4.39 11.84
N GLY A 47 -8.97 -5.65 12.25
CA GLY A 47 -10.06 -6.64 12.31
C GLY A 47 -10.48 -7.16 10.94
N ILE A 48 -9.65 -6.94 9.91
CA ILE A 48 -9.89 -7.36 8.53
C ILE A 48 -9.17 -8.69 8.31
N ASP A 49 -9.94 -9.75 8.08
CA ASP A 49 -9.41 -11.08 7.77
C ASP A 49 -9.64 -11.39 6.29
N LEU A 50 -8.57 -11.31 5.51
CA LEU A 50 -8.55 -11.57 4.07
C LEU A 50 -7.61 -12.73 3.76
N PRO A 51 -7.96 -13.62 2.82
CA PRO A 51 -7.06 -14.69 2.41
C PRO A 51 -5.78 -14.10 1.82
N TYR A 52 -4.65 -14.79 1.99
CA TYR A 52 -3.35 -14.33 1.49
C TYR A 52 -3.21 -14.66 0.00
N ASP A 53 -3.98 -13.95 -0.82
CA ASP A 53 -4.13 -14.20 -2.25
C ASP A 53 -3.70 -12.97 -3.07
N PRO A 54 -2.93 -13.14 -4.17
CA PRO A 54 -2.51 -12.02 -5.03
C PRO A 54 -3.65 -11.34 -5.78
N GLY A 55 -4.76 -12.03 -6.05
CA GLY A 55 -5.92 -11.48 -6.75
C GLY A 55 -6.56 -10.32 -6.00
N ILE A 56 -6.50 -10.31 -4.68
CA ILE A 56 -7.02 -9.22 -3.84
C ILE A 56 -6.26 -7.91 -4.10
N PRO A 57 -4.96 -7.79 -3.79
CA PRO A 57 -4.25 -6.51 -3.95
C PRO A 57 -3.88 -6.19 -5.38
N LEU A 58 -3.69 -7.20 -6.26
CA LEU A 58 -3.25 -6.94 -7.64
C LEU A 58 -4.42 -6.70 -8.59
N LEU A 59 -5.58 -7.32 -8.35
CA LEU A 59 -6.72 -7.31 -9.27
C LEU A 59 -8.01 -6.78 -8.63
N GLY A 60 -8.05 -6.56 -7.30
CA GLY A 60 -9.25 -6.12 -6.60
C GLY A 60 -10.33 -7.20 -6.51
N ILE A 61 -9.95 -8.48 -6.58
CA ILE A 61 -10.88 -9.60 -6.52
C ILE A 61 -11.09 -9.97 -5.05
N TYR A 62 -12.17 -9.46 -4.46
CA TYR A 62 -12.53 -9.71 -3.07
C TYR A 62 -13.46 -10.93 -2.93
N PRO A 63 -13.39 -11.68 -1.80
CA PRO A 63 -14.37 -12.71 -1.47
C PRO A 63 -15.77 -12.12 -1.30
N GLU A 64 -16.81 -12.89 -1.63
CA GLU A 64 -18.19 -12.44 -1.41
C GLU A 64 -18.45 -12.13 0.08
N GLY A 65 -19.10 -10.99 0.35
CA GLY A 65 -19.45 -10.56 1.71
C GLY A 65 -18.47 -9.61 2.40
N THR A 66 -17.37 -9.20 1.75
CA THR A 66 -16.38 -8.28 2.34
C THR A 66 -16.55 -6.80 1.96
N LEU A 67 -17.64 -6.40 1.30
CA LEU A 67 -17.82 -5.06 0.70
C LEU A 67 -17.50 -3.86 1.62
N LEU A 68 -17.70 -4.00 2.94
CA LEU A 68 -17.39 -2.95 3.94
C LEU A 68 -15.89 -2.85 4.28
N GLN A 69 -15.10 -3.89 3.99
CA GLN A 69 -13.65 -3.93 4.18
C GLN A 69 -12.90 -3.36 2.95
N ASP A 70 -13.54 -3.37 1.78
CA ASP A 70 -12.93 -2.97 0.51
C ASP A 70 -12.47 -1.51 0.54
N ASP A 71 -13.28 -0.60 1.08
CA ASP A 71 -12.98 0.83 1.17
C ASP A 71 -11.78 1.11 2.08
N THR A 72 -11.64 0.39 3.21
CA THR A 72 -10.53 0.58 4.15
C THR A 72 -9.22 -0.03 3.64
N CYS A 73 -9.27 -1.14 2.90
CA CYS A 73 -8.07 -1.84 2.41
C CYS A 73 -7.49 -1.21 1.14
N THR A 74 -8.34 -0.66 0.29
CA THR A 74 -7.98 -0.15 -1.04
C THR A 74 -6.84 0.87 -0.99
N PRO A 75 -6.83 1.89 -0.10
CA PRO A 75 -5.72 2.82 -0.01
C PRO A 75 -4.38 2.16 0.34
N MET A 76 -4.42 1.11 1.16
CA MET A 76 -3.23 0.34 1.57
C MET A 76 -2.66 -0.48 0.41
N PHE A 77 -3.54 -1.16 -0.35
CA PHE A 77 -3.14 -1.90 -1.55
C PHE A 77 -2.58 -0.97 -2.63
N ILE A 78 -3.24 0.18 -2.88
CA ILE A 78 -2.75 1.20 -3.80
C ILE A 78 -1.37 1.71 -3.35
N ALA A 79 -1.16 1.96 -2.06
CA ALA A 79 0.13 2.38 -1.54
C ALA A 79 1.22 1.31 -1.77
N ALA A 80 0.93 0.04 -1.49
CA ALA A 80 1.86 -1.07 -1.71
C ALA A 80 2.21 -1.22 -3.20
N LEU A 81 1.21 -1.25 -4.09
CA LEU A 81 1.42 -1.29 -5.53
C LEU A 81 2.25 -0.12 -6.03
N PHE A 82 1.98 1.09 -5.53
CA PHE A 82 2.72 2.29 -5.91
C PHE A 82 4.19 2.22 -5.47
N THR A 83 4.48 1.71 -4.26
CA THR A 83 5.88 1.57 -3.81
C THR A 83 6.64 0.50 -4.59
N ILE A 84 5.99 -0.60 -4.97
CA ILE A 84 6.54 -1.61 -5.86
C ILE A 84 6.80 -1.01 -7.25
N ALA A 85 5.83 -0.31 -7.84
CA ALA A 85 5.95 0.32 -9.15
C ALA A 85 7.00 1.45 -9.17
N LYS A 86 7.18 2.19 -8.08
CA LYS A 86 8.21 3.23 -7.98
C LYS A 86 9.64 2.69 -8.11
N THR A 87 9.84 1.42 -7.72
CA THR A 87 11.13 0.71 -7.85
C THR A 87 11.17 -0.20 -9.06
N TRP A 88 10.30 0.03 -10.05
CA TRP A 88 10.28 -0.73 -11.29
C TRP A 88 11.64 -0.70 -12.00
N LYS A 89 12.11 -1.87 -12.42
CA LYS A 89 13.45 -2.07 -13.03
C LYS A 89 14.64 -1.64 -12.16
N GLN A 90 14.44 -1.45 -10.85
CA GLN A 90 15.53 -1.18 -9.89
C GLN A 90 15.71 -2.37 -8.94
N PRO A 91 16.94 -2.70 -8.52
CA PRO A 91 17.18 -3.77 -7.55
C PRO A 91 16.61 -3.46 -6.16
N LYS A 92 16.32 -2.18 -5.89
CA LYS A 92 15.84 -1.71 -4.59
C LYS A 92 14.49 -2.31 -4.23
N CYS A 93 14.40 -2.94 -3.07
CA CYS A 93 13.16 -3.49 -2.54
C CYS A 93 12.38 -2.42 -1.75
N PRO A 94 11.05 -2.38 -1.88
CA PRO A 94 10.22 -1.47 -1.08
C PRO A 94 10.27 -1.85 0.40
N SER A 95 10.40 -0.84 1.27
CA SER A 95 10.38 -1.03 2.73
C SER A 95 9.01 -0.71 3.33
N THR A 96 8.80 -1.12 4.58
CA THR A 96 7.64 -0.71 5.37
C THR A 96 7.54 0.82 5.50
N ASP A 97 8.67 1.52 5.65
CA ASP A 97 8.66 2.99 5.73
C ASP A 97 8.22 3.62 4.41
N ASP A 98 8.61 3.03 3.27
CA ASP A 98 8.17 3.51 1.95
C ASP A 98 6.64 3.32 1.80
N LEU A 99 6.09 2.21 2.31
CA LEU A 99 4.65 1.98 2.39
C LEU A 99 3.97 3.03 3.27
N ILE A 100 4.41 3.21 4.50
CA ILE A 100 3.81 4.16 5.45
C ILE A 100 3.82 5.58 4.88
N LYS A 101 4.94 6.03 4.31
CA LYS A 101 5.04 7.36 3.67
C LYS A 101 4.06 7.50 2.53
N LYS A 102 3.90 6.45 1.71
CA LYS A 102 2.96 6.50 0.59
C LYS A 102 1.51 6.50 1.07
N THR A 103 1.17 5.69 2.07
CA THR A 103 -0.18 5.68 2.65
C THR A 103 -0.51 7.03 3.29
N TRP A 104 0.44 7.62 4.04
CA TRP A 104 0.28 8.95 4.63
C TRP A 104 0.08 10.06 3.58
N TYR A 105 0.78 9.96 2.45
CA TYR A 105 0.57 10.87 1.33
C TYR A 105 -0.86 10.74 0.77
N ILE A 106 -1.36 9.52 0.55
CA ILE A 106 -2.73 9.30 0.08
C ILE A 106 -3.74 9.87 1.09
N TYR A 107 -3.59 9.55 2.37
CA TYR A 107 -4.39 10.08 3.48
C TYR A 107 -4.48 11.62 3.44
N THR A 108 -3.32 12.28 3.33
CA THR A 108 -3.24 13.74 3.32
C THR A 108 -3.93 14.33 2.08
N MET A 109 -3.73 13.71 0.92
CA MET A 109 -4.35 14.16 -0.34
C MET A 109 -5.87 13.99 -0.32
N GLU A 110 -6.36 12.86 0.18
CA GLU A 110 -7.79 12.59 0.33
C GLU A 110 -8.43 13.52 1.36
N TYR A 111 -7.76 13.79 2.48
CA TYR A 111 -8.21 14.77 3.48
C TYR A 111 -8.43 16.16 2.86
N TYR A 112 -7.45 16.67 2.10
CA TYR A 112 -7.59 17.97 1.42
C TYR A 112 -8.69 17.97 0.37
N SER A 113 -8.93 16.84 -0.30
CA SER A 113 -10.04 16.69 -1.23
C SER A 113 -11.40 16.69 -0.52
N ALA A 114 -11.52 15.94 0.58
CA ALA A 114 -12.72 15.81 1.40
C ALA A 114 -13.12 17.16 2.02
N THR A 115 -12.16 17.89 2.58
CA THR A 115 -12.38 19.24 3.13
C THR A 115 -12.85 20.23 2.07
N LYS A 116 -12.33 20.16 0.84
CA LYS A 116 -12.76 21.01 -0.27
C LYS A 116 -14.16 20.67 -0.78
N THR A 117 -14.60 19.44 -0.63
CA THR A 117 -15.87 18.92 -1.19
C THR A 117 -16.95 18.67 -0.14
N ASP A 118 -16.71 19.06 1.11
CA ASP A 118 -17.59 18.81 2.28
C ASP A 118 -17.91 17.32 2.54
N ASN A 119 -17.02 16.42 2.09
CA ASN A 119 -17.15 14.97 2.25
C ASN A 119 -16.28 14.43 3.40
N ILE A 120 -16.21 15.17 4.51
CA ILE A 120 -15.36 14.83 5.65
C ILE A 120 -15.82 13.53 6.33
N MET A 121 -17.14 13.32 6.45
CA MET A 121 -17.69 12.14 7.13
C MET A 121 -17.33 10.81 6.43
N PRO A 122 -17.50 10.68 5.09
CA PRO A 122 -17.00 9.52 4.36
C PRO A 122 -15.49 9.30 4.54
N PHE A 123 -14.69 10.38 4.50
CA PHE A 123 -13.25 10.30 4.70
C PHE A 123 -12.90 9.76 6.10
N ALA A 124 -13.53 10.29 7.14
CA ALA A 124 -13.31 9.86 8.52
C ALA A 124 -13.69 8.38 8.71
N ALA A 125 -14.81 7.94 8.12
CA ALA A 125 -15.22 6.54 8.17
C ALA A 125 -14.17 5.59 7.58
N THR A 126 -13.57 5.96 6.44
CA THR A 126 -12.53 5.15 5.78
C THR A 126 -11.19 5.17 6.52
N TRP A 127 -10.76 6.34 7.01
CA TRP A 127 -9.39 6.53 7.47
C TRP A 127 -9.18 6.46 8.98
N MET A 128 -10.21 6.61 9.81
CA MET A 128 -10.05 6.71 11.27
C MET A 128 -9.33 5.51 11.90
N LEU A 129 -9.68 4.28 11.50
CA LEU A 129 -9.02 3.08 12.01
C LEU A 129 -7.61 2.91 11.44
N LEU A 130 -7.44 3.23 10.15
CA LEU A 130 -6.18 3.11 9.44
C LEU A 130 -5.12 4.10 9.96
N GLU A 131 -5.51 5.34 10.26
CA GLU A 131 -4.64 6.37 10.83
C GLU A 131 -3.99 5.88 12.13
N ASN A 132 -4.78 5.29 13.03
CA ASN A 132 -4.28 4.76 14.31
C ASN A 132 -3.26 3.63 14.12
N VAL A 133 -3.52 2.71 13.18
CA VAL A 133 -2.59 1.62 12.89
C VAL A 133 -1.29 2.16 12.31
N ILE A 134 -1.35 3.05 11.32
CA ILE A 134 -0.16 3.65 10.70
C ILE A 134 0.66 4.40 11.74
N LEU A 135 0.04 5.26 12.55
CA LEU A 135 0.76 6.04 13.56
C LEU A 135 1.37 5.16 14.65
N SER A 136 0.81 3.98 14.94
CA SER A 136 1.43 3.05 15.90
C SER A 136 2.70 2.35 15.38
N GLU A 137 2.91 2.33 14.06
CA GLU A 137 4.04 1.65 13.41
C GLU A 137 5.22 2.59 13.12
N VAL A 138 4.98 3.91 13.20
CA VAL A 138 6.01 4.93 12.90
C VAL A 138 6.72 5.37 14.17
N SER A 139 8.06 5.43 14.11
CA SER A 139 8.86 5.97 15.23
C SER A 139 8.58 7.46 15.45
N GLN A 140 8.73 7.95 16.68
CA GLN A 140 8.49 9.37 17.00
C GLN A 140 9.35 10.31 16.15
N LYS A 141 10.62 9.94 15.91
CA LYS A 141 11.55 10.68 15.05
C LYS A 141 11.05 10.81 13.61
N GLU A 142 10.42 9.77 13.07
CA GLU A 142 9.87 9.79 11.71
C GLU A 142 8.58 10.59 11.65
N LYS A 143 7.72 10.50 12.67
CA LYS A 143 6.51 11.34 12.76
C LYS A 143 6.88 12.82 12.72
N GLU A 144 7.89 13.22 13.47
CA GLU A 144 8.39 14.59 13.47
C GLU A 144 8.97 15.00 12.13
N LYS A 145 9.83 14.15 11.54
CA LYS A 145 10.47 14.40 10.24
C LYS A 145 9.48 14.59 9.10
N TYR A 146 8.41 13.80 9.08
CA TYR A 146 7.41 13.82 8.01
C TYR A 146 6.14 14.59 8.38
N HIS A 147 6.15 15.27 9.53
CA HIS A 147 5.02 16.02 10.08
C HIS A 147 3.71 15.20 10.13
N MET A 148 3.81 13.92 10.49
CA MET A 148 2.65 13.03 10.62
C MET A 148 1.88 13.39 11.88
N ARG A 149 0.81 14.17 11.73
CA ARG A 149 -0.11 14.57 12.80
C ARG A 149 -1.51 14.06 12.52
N LEU A 150 -2.26 13.78 13.60
CA LEU A 150 -3.67 13.43 13.51
C LEU A 150 -4.44 14.55 12.81
N LEU A 151 -5.16 14.25 11.71
CA LEU A 151 -6.01 15.23 11.03
C LEU A 151 -7.50 15.03 11.37
N ILE A 152 -7.91 13.81 11.75
CA ILE A 152 -9.30 13.50 12.09
C ILE A 152 -9.67 13.98 13.52
N CYS A 153 -8.72 14.03 14.46
CA CYS A 153 -8.99 14.38 15.86
C CYS A 153 -9.27 15.89 16.12
N GLY A 154 -9.37 16.71 15.07
CA GLY A 154 -9.72 18.14 15.14
C GLY A 154 -11.08 18.49 14.55
N ILE A 155 -11.89 17.49 14.23
CA ILE A 155 -13.25 17.57 13.67
C ILE A 155 -14.24 17.14 14.76
#